data_AF-H9UCL4-F1
#
_entry.id   AF-H9UCL4-F1
#
_cell.length_a   1.000
_cell.length_b   1.000
_cell.length_c   1.000
_cell.angle_alpha   90.00
_cell.angle_beta   90.00
_cell.angle_gamma   90.00
#
_symmetry.space_group_name_H-M   'P 1'
#
loop_
_entity.id
_entity.type
_entity.pdbx_description
1 polymer ?
#
loop_
_entity_poly.entity_id
_entity_poly.type
_entity_poly.pdbx_seq_one_letter_code
_entity_poly.pdbx_strand_id
1 'polypeptide(L)'
;MKIYHDPNFALQELLDYYAPSILEINGEKFIDLHSLNIVNFLGLQPINRYHEEINECFFNVNEYETNEILPLENLLPFNSENFEKFKISNTLSFEYLKYNEVYNNLFLKVENTLNNLECVISLNNNFLTQHFEAFADVGFEFLLELNVILTIKNLVCKYSFGSRFNHPFAFRIELSNASYNQVYEFLQEFRDFNTKISKRIPALYSRFKQLPKSDELERILKNSTIDSFSKTIYNYGSVELFITDLRKLVELLALFSENSTLD
;
A
#
# COMPACT_ATOMS: atom_id res chain seq x y z
N MET A 1 11.30 26.01 19.78
CA MET A 1 10.94 25.22 18.59
C MET A 1 9.74 24.35 18.93
N LYS A 2 8.83 24.08 18.00
CA LYS A 2 7.67 23.20 18.26
C LYS A 2 7.57 22.11 17.19
N ILE A 3 7.15 20.92 17.59
CA ILE A 3 6.85 19.80 16.71
C ILE A 3 5.39 19.46 16.86
N TYR A 4 4.65 19.51 15.75
CA TYR A 4 3.26 19.11 15.66
C TYR A 4 3.20 17.77 14.94
N HIS A 5 2.47 16.82 15.51
CA HIS A 5 2.23 15.54 14.88
C HIS A 5 0.84 15.01 15.21
N ASP A 6 0.37 14.09 14.37
CA ASP A 6 -0.95 13.50 14.54
C ASP A 6 -1.05 12.75 15.89
N PRO A 7 -2.18 12.88 16.62
CA PRO A 7 -2.35 12.25 17.93
C PRO A 7 -2.35 10.73 17.93
N ASN A 8 -2.57 10.09 16.78
CA ASN A 8 -2.53 8.63 16.64
C ASN A 8 -1.10 8.07 16.73
N PHE A 9 -0.08 8.92 16.72
CA PHE A 9 1.32 8.53 16.84
C PHE A 9 1.96 9.14 18.09
N ALA A 10 2.72 8.31 18.79
CA ALA A 10 3.76 8.81 19.67
C ALA A 10 4.92 9.40 18.83
N LEU A 11 5.68 10.34 19.42
CA LEU A 11 6.75 11.03 18.71
C LEU A 11 7.76 10.05 18.09
N GLN A 12 8.14 8.98 18.80
CA GLN A 12 9.08 7.98 18.28
C GLN A 12 8.51 7.15 17.11
N GLU A 13 7.20 6.94 17.06
CA GLU A 13 6.54 6.12 16.03
C GLU A 13 6.51 6.82 14.68
N LEU A 14 6.69 8.15 14.64
CA LEU A 14 6.70 8.89 13.39
C LEU A 14 7.81 8.41 12.44
N LEU A 15 8.96 7.94 12.97
CA LEU A 15 10.03 7.36 12.16
C LEU A 15 9.68 5.96 11.66
N ASP A 16 9.05 5.14 12.51
CA ASP A 16 8.73 3.76 12.19
C ASP A 16 7.69 3.67 11.06
N TYR A 17 6.76 4.62 11.02
CA TYR A 17 5.69 4.68 10.03
C TYR A 17 5.88 5.75 8.94
N TYR A 18 7.01 6.46 8.97
CA TYR A 18 7.27 7.64 8.12
C TYR A 18 6.14 8.68 8.17
N ALA A 19 5.53 8.84 9.36
CA ALA A 19 4.45 9.80 9.56
C ALA A 19 5.00 11.23 9.48
N PRO A 20 4.31 12.15 8.79
CA PRO A 20 4.80 13.51 8.64
C PRO A 20 4.65 14.30 9.94
N SER A 21 5.42 15.37 10.07
CA SER A 21 5.31 16.34 11.16
C SER A 21 5.39 17.78 10.63
N ILE A 22 4.89 18.73 11.41
CA ILE A 22 5.09 20.16 11.18
C ILE A 22 6.09 20.66 12.21
N LEU A 23 7.11 21.39 11.77
CA LEU A 23 8.10 22.01 12.63
C LEU A 23 7.89 23.52 12.64
N GLU A 24 7.80 24.13 13.82
CA GLU A 24 7.80 25.60 13.97
C GLU A 24 9.15 26.08 14.52
N ILE A 25 9.80 26.92 13.72
CA ILE A 25 11.18 27.39 13.90
C ILE A 25 11.17 28.90 13.73
N ASN A 26 11.58 29.64 14.77
CA ASN A 26 11.62 31.10 14.75
C ASN A 26 10.29 31.75 14.30
N GLY A 27 9.15 31.11 14.60
CA GLY A 27 7.81 31.57 14.22
C GLY A 27 7.33 31.14 12.83
N GLU A 28 8.17 30.48 12.03
CA GLU A 28 7.82 29.94 10.72
C GLU A 28 7.54 28.44 10.79
N LYS A 29 6.49 28.00 10.10
CA LYS A 29 6.09 26.58 10.03
C LYS A 29 6.62 25.91 8.77
N PHE A 30 7.06 24.66 8.93
CA PHE A 30 7.59 23.81 7.87
C PHE A 30 7.02 22.40 7.98
N ILE A 31 6.94 21.68 6.88
CA ILE A 31 6.48 20.29 6.82
C ILE A 31 7.68 19.38 6.57
N ASP A 32 7.83 18.38 7.44
CA ASP A 32 8.67 17.21 7.21
C ASP A 32 7.74 16.04 6.84
N LEU A 33 7.80 15.57 5.59
CA LEU A 33 6.88 14.55 5.09
C LEU A 33 7.10 13.15 5.68
N HIS A 34 8.28 12.91 6.25
CA HIS A 34 8.70 11.59 6.73
C HIS A 34 9.29 11.63 8.15
N SER A 35 9.22 12.79 8.80
CA SER A 35 9.74 13.04 10.14
C SER A 35 11.19 12.61 10.36
N LEU A 36 12.02 12.64 9.30
CA LEU A 36 13.44 12.28 9.42
C LEU A 36 14.18 13.25 10.34
N ASN A 37 13.72 14.49 10.44
CA ASN A 37 14.32 15.50 11.29
C ASN A 37 14.01 15.31 12.78
N ILE A 38 13.03 14.47 13.15
CA ILE A 38 12.69 14.28 14.57
C ILE A 38 13.80 13.56 15.35
N VAL A 39 14.70 12.85 14.66
CA VAL A 39 15.86 12.17 15.26
C VAL A 39 16.69 13.12 16.11
N ASN A 40 16.75 14.39 15.72
CA ASN A 40 17.46 15.45 16.43
C ASN A 40 16.83 15.81 17.79
N PHE A 41 15.60 15.35 18.05
CA PHE A 41 14.83 15.62 19.26
C PHE A 41 14.61 14.37 20.11
N LEU A 42 14.97 13.19 19.58
CA LEU A 42 14.90 11.95 20.35
C LEU A 42 15.90 12.03 21.52
N GLY A 43 15.39 11.85 22.74
CA GLY A 43 16.17 11.99 23.98
C GLY A 43 16.12 13.38 24.61
N LEU A 44 15.62 14.40 23.92
CA LEU A 44 15.31 15.69 24.53
C LEU A 44 13.98 15.64 25.26
N GLN A 45 13.91 16.26 26.44
CA GLN A 45 12.65 16.46 27.15
C GLN A 45 11.99 17.75 26.68
N PRO A 46 10.74 17.71 26.19
CA PRO A 46 10.02 18.92 25.85
C PRO A 46 9.70 19.70 27.13
N ILE A 47 9.77 21.03 27.03
CA ILE A 47 9.42 21.95 28.11
C ILE A 47 7.91 22.02 28.31
N ASN A 48 7.13 21.75 27.25
CA ASN A 48 5.69 21.71 27.31
C ASN A 48 5.12 20.68 26.33
N ARG A 49 3.98 20.08 26.72
CA ARG A 49 3.20 19.16 25.90
C ARG A 49 1.74 19.55 25.98
N TYR A 50 1.14 19.82 24.84
CA TYR A 50 -0.26 20.24 24.76
C TYR A 50 -0.85 19.90 23.39
N HIS A 51 -2.09 20.29 23.17
CA HIS A 51 -2.77 20.09 21.89
C HIS A 51 -3.11 21.42 21.22
N GLU A 52 -3.01 21.46 19.90
CA GLU A 52 -3.30 22.65 19.10
C GLU A 52 -4.02 22.23 17.82
N GLU A 53 -4.85 23.12 17.28
CA GLU A 53 -5.56 22.93 16.02
C GLU A 53 -4.93 23.82 14.94
N ILE A 54 -4.58 23.22 13.80
CA ILE A 54 -4.08 23.94 12.61
C ILE A 54 -4.90 23.48 11.41
N ASN A 55 -5.53 24.43 10.70
CA ASN A 55 -6.35 24.17 9.52
C ASN A 55 -7.37 23.02 9.76
N GLU A 56 -8.13 23.10 10.85
CA GLU A 56 -9.16 22.12 11.23
C GLU A 56 -8.63 20.71 11.56
N CYS A 57 -7.31 20.56 11.68
CA CYS A 57 -6.65 19.31 12.08
C CYS A 57 -6.09 19.47 13.51
N PHE A 58 -6.32 18.45 14.35
CA PHE A 58 -5.88 18.43 15.74
C PHE A 58 -4.52 17.76 15.88
N PHE A 59 -3.59 18.37 16.62
CA PHE A 59 -2.21 17.92 16.75
C PHE A 59 -1.78 17.78 18.20
N ASN A 60 -0.91 16.81 18.46
CA ASN A 60 -0.03 16.81 19.62
C ASN A 60 1.12 17.78 19.36
N VAL A 61 1.43 18.61 20.35
CA VAL A 61 2.53 19.60 20.27
C VAL A 61 3.56 19.30 21.34
N ASN A 62 4.80 19.10 20.91
CA ASN A 62 5.97 19.07 21.78
C ASN A 62 6.76 20.36 21.58
N GLU A 63 6.89 21.14 22.65
CA GLU A 63 7.64 22.40 22.65
C GLU A 63 9.02 22.19 23.28
N TYR A 64 10.05 22.70 22.62
CA TYR A 64 11.45 22.56 23.01
C TYR A 64 12.11 23.93 23.14
N GLU A 65 12.87 24.11 24.20
CA GLU A 65 13.80 25.23 24.38
C GLU A 65 15.10 24.88 23.64
N THR A 66 15.39 25.56 22.54
CA THR A 66 16.57 25.28 21.71
C THR A 66 17.33 26.58 21.42
N ASN A 67 18.59 26.65 21.86
CA ASN A 67 19.49 27.78 21.55
C ASN A 67 20.36 27.50 20.30
N GLU A 68 20.31 26.29 19.76
CA GLU A 68 21.12 25.84 18.62
C GLU A 68 20.25 25.59 17.38
N ILE A 69 20.80 25.96 16.21
CA ILE A 69 20.20 25.66 14.91
C ILE A 69 20.47 24.18 14.64
N LEU A 70 19.45 23.34 14.81
CA LEU A 70 19.53 21.96 14.36
C LEU A 70 19.65 21.93 12.83
N PRO A 71 20.53 21.10 12.25
CA PRO A 71 20.60 20.94 10.81
C PRO A 71 19.34 20.19 10.37
N LEU A 72 18.40 20.92 9.79
CA LEU A 72 17.14 20.38 9.29
C LEU A 72 17.17 20.37 7.77
N GLU A 73 16.85 19.22 7.19
CA GLU A 73 16.90 19.00 5.75
C GLU A 73 15.53 18.64 5.20
N ASN A 74 15.33 18.87 3.89
CA ASN A 74 14.13 18.45 3.14
C ASN A 74 12.81 19.00 3.69
N LEU A 75 12.85 20.17 4.35
CA LEU A 75 11.67 20.85 4.85
C LEU A 75 10.92 21.58 3.73
N LEU A 76 9.61 21.37 3.69
CA LEU A 76 8.70 22.07 2.79
C LEU A 76 8.10 23.29 3.49
N PRO A 77 7.94 24.44 2.82
CA PRO A 77 7.25 25.58 3.42
C PRO A 77 5.79 25.24 3.72
N PHE A 78 5.28 25.70 4.85
CA PHE A 78 3.87 25.48 5.21
C PHE A 78 2.95 26.36 4.34
N ASN A 79 2.30 25.73 3.36
CA ASN A 79 1.30 26.33 2.49
C ASN A 79 0.21 25.29 2.16
N SER A 80 -0.88 25.71 1.51
CA SER A 80 -2.01 24.82 1.22
C SER A 80 -1.63 23.59 0.38
N GLU A 81 -0.73 23.74 -0.59
CA GLU A 81 -0.27 22.64 -1.44
C GLU A 81 0.50 21.59 -0.63
N ASN A 82 1.48 22.01 0.17
CA ASN A 82 2.28 21.11 0.99
C ASN A 82 1.48 20.53 2.16
N PHE A 83 0.49 21.27 2.67
CA PHE A 83 -0.43 20.73 3.67
C PHE A 83 -1.33 19.62 3.11
N GLU A 84 -1.67 19.68 1.81
CA GLU A 84 -2.33 18.55 1.13
C GLU A 84 -1.42 17.30 1.13
N LYS A 85 -0.13 17.49 0.82
CA LYS A 85 0.88 16.41 0.87
C LYS A 85 1.04 15.85 2.28
N PHE A 86 1.03 16.72 3.30
CA PHE A 86 1.03 16.32 4.71
C PHE A 86 -0.15 15.38 5.01
N LYS A 87 -1.38 15.76 4.64
CA LYS A 87 -2.57 14.94 4.90
C LYS A 87 -2.49 13.58 4.19
N ILE A 88 -1.98 13.53 2.96
CA ILE A 88 -1.79 12.27 2.23
C ILE A 88 -0.77 11.38 2.95
N SER A 89 0.42 11.90 3.27
CA SER A 89 1.46 11.14 3.97
C SER A 89 0.97 10.65 5.34
N ASN A 90 0.23 11.49 6.07
CA ASN A 90 -0.33 11.15 7.37
C ASN A 90 -1.32 9.98 7.29
N THR A 91 -2.24 10.03 6.33
CA THR A 91 -3.20 8.93 6.10
C THR A 91 -2.52 7.64 5.68
N LEU A 92 -1.48 7.69 4.83
CA LEU A 92 -0.71 6.50 4.46
C LEU A 92 0.00 5.89 5.67
N SER A 93 0.60 6.73 6.50
CA SER A 93 1.29 6.30 7.73
C SER A 93 0.31 5.68 8.71
N PHE A 94 -0.90 6.24 8.80
CA PHE A 94 -1.95 5.71 9.67
C PHE A 94 -2.50 4.36 9.17
N GLU A 95 -2.65 4.19 7.85
CA GLU A 95 -2.96 2.89 7.29
C GLU A 95 -1.84 1.88 7.51
N TYR A 96 -0.57 2.30 7.38
CA TYR A 96 0.56 1.43 7.63
C TYR A 96 0.58 0.94 9.09
N LEU A 97 0.37 1.84 10.07
CA LEU A 97 0.17 1.50 11.48
C LEU A 97 -0.95 0.46 11.65
N LYS A 98 -2.13 0.72 11.08
CA LYS A 98 -3.26 -0.22 11.17
C LYS A 98 -2.95 -1.59 10.59
N TYR A 99 -2.19 -1.68 9.50
CA TYR A 99 -1.79 -2.97 8.93
C TYR A 99 -0.78 -3.73 9.81
N ASN A 100 -0.03 -3.04 10.65
CA ASN A 100 0.87 -3.70 11.61
C ASN A 100 0.15 -4.10 12.91
N GLU A 101 -0.88 -3.36 13.33
CA GLU A 101 -1.54 -3.59 14.62
C GLU A 101 -2.89 -4.31 14.52
N VAL A 102 -3.77 -3.83 13.64
CA VAL A 102 -5.20 -4.23 13.58
C VAL A 102 -5.46 -5.22 12.44
N TYR A 103 -4.89 -4.96 11.27
CA TYR A 103 -5.08 -5.72 10.03
C TYR A 103 -3.89 -6.62 9.71
N ASN A 104 -3.11 -6.99 10.72
CA ASN A 104 -1.88 -7.75 10.59
C ASN A 104 -2.04 -9.18 10.05
N ASN A 105 -3.27 -9.68 9.96
CA ASN A 105 -3.61 -10.98 9.38
C ASN A 105 -4.42 -10.83 8.07
N LEU A 106 -4.47 -9.66 7.45
CA LEU A 106 -5.01 -9.54 6.09
C LEU A 106 -3.95 -9.93 5.07
N PHE A 107 -4.43 -10.37 3.90
CA PHE A 107 -3.64 -10.88 2.79
C PHE A 107 -2.60 -9.87 2.28
N LEU A 108 -3.04 -8.66 1.97
CA LEU A 108 -2.15 -7.57 1.58
C LEU A 108 -1.95 -6.60 2.75
N LYS A 109 -0.87 -5.84 2.71
CA LYS A 109 -0.60 -4.70 3.59
C LYS A 109 -0.29 -3.44 2.77
N VAL A 110 -0.50 -2.27 3.37
CA VAL A 110 -0.11 -0.97 2.82
C VAL A 110 1.09 -0.47 3.61
N GLU A 111 2.11 0.00 2.92
CA GLU A 111 3.33 0.58 3.49
C GLU A 111 3.52 1.99 2.94
N ASN A 112 3.80 2.94 3.84
CA ASN A 112 4.26 4.26 3.44
C ASN A 112 5.75 4.18 3.04
N THR A 113 6.20 5.04 2.14
CA THR A 113 7.60 5.05 1.70
C THR A 113 8.24 6.41 1.92
N LEU A 114 9.58 6.45 1.90
CA LEU A 114 10.36 7.68 1.89
C LEU A 114 10.34 8.39 0.52
N ASN A 115 9.74 7.78 -0.50
CA ASN A 115 9.60 8.38 -1.81
C ASN A 115 8.36 9.30 -1.79
N ASN A 116 8.54 10.54 -2.20
CA ASN A 116 7.52 11.60 -2.21
C ASN A 116 6.12 11.11 -2.59
N LEU A 117 5.28 10.87 -1.57
CA LEU A 117 3.90 10.39 -1.69
C LEU A 117 3.76 9.14 -2.57
N GLU A 118 4.58 8.11 -2.31
CA GLU A 118 4.42 6.76 -2.86
C GLU A 118 3.98 5.80 -1.76
N CYS A 119 3.01 4.93 -2.06
CA CYS A 119 2.68 3.80 -1.20
C CYS A 119 2.96 2.47 -1.90
N VAL A 120 3.28 1.46 -1.09
CA VAL A 120 3.49 0.09 -1.54
C VAL A 120 2.39 -0.78 -0.96
N ILE A 121 1.69 -1.49 -1.83
CA ILE A 121 0.79 -2.57 -1.42
C ILE A 121 1.52 -3.88 -1.65
N SER A 122 1.71 -4.67 -0.60
CA SER A 122 2.52 -5.87 -0.65
C SER A 122 1.87 -7.06 0.06
N LEU A 123 2.31 -8.28 -0.23
CA LEU A 123 1.91 -9.47 0.51
C LEU A 123 2.27 -9.34 2.00
N ASN A 124 1.32 -9.70 2.86
CA ASN A 124 1.55 -9.72 4.30
C ASN A 124 2.17 -11.07 4.74
N ASN A 125 3.33 -11.00 5.38
CA ASN A 125 4.08 -12.16 5.85
C ASN A 125 3.31 -13.02 6.86
N ASN A 126 2.51 -12.41 7.72
CA ASN A 126 1.70 -13.15 8.70
C ASN A 126 0.64 -14.00 8.01
N PHE A 127 -0.06 -13.41 7.04
CA PHE A 127 -1.07 -14.13 6.25
C PHE A 127 -0.44 -15.24 5.41
N LEU A 128 0.70 -14.96 4.74
CA LEU A 128 1.47 -15.95 4.00
C LEU A 128 1.83 -17.15 4.88
N THR A 129 2.33 -16.90 6.10
CA THR A 129 2.72 -17.94 7.04
C THR A 129 1.53 -18.79 7.48
N GLN A 130 0.38 -18.17 7.75
CA GLN A 130 -0.86 -18.86 8.14
C GLN A 130 -1.47 -19.71 7.02
N HIS A 131 -1.21 -19.35 5.76
CA HIS A 131 -1.80 -19.98 4.58
C HIS A 131 -0.75 -20.55 3.63
N PHE A 132 0.39 -21.01 4.15
CA PHE A 132 1.56 -21.46 3.38
C PHE A 132 1.21 -22.46 2.25
N GLU A 133 0.31 -23.41 2.50
CA GLU A 133 -0.09 -24.39 1.47
C GLU A 133 -0.67 -23.73 0.21
N ALA A 134 -1.46 -22.67 0.38
CA ALA A 134 -2.07 -21.96 -0.74
C ALA A 134 -1.01 -21.31 -1.63
N PHE A 135 0.00 -20.70 -1.00
CA PHE A 135 1.11 -20.04 -1.69
C PHE A 135 2.21 -21.00 -2.15
N ALA A 136 2.19 -22.26 -1.71
CA ALA A 136 3.08 -23.31 -2.23
C ALA A 136 2.55 -23.95 -3.52
N ASP A 137 1.27 -23.80 -3.86
CA ASP A 137 0.70 -24.27 -5.12
C ASP A 137 0.83 -23.18 -6.19
N VAL A 138 1.86 -23.32 -7.04
CA VAL A 138 2.21 -22.36 -8.11
C VAL A 138 1.03 -22.01 -9.02
N GLY A 139 0.13 -22.98 -9.29
CA GLY A 139 -1.03 -22.74 -10.14
C GLY A 139 -2.08 -21.86 -9.44
N PHE A 140 -2.33 -22.12 -8.16
CA PHE A 140 -3.24 -21.28 -7.37
C PHE A 140 -2.66 -19.88 -7.16
N GLU A 141 -1.39 -19.79 -6.77
CA GLU A 141 -0.68 -18.54 -6.54
C GLU A 141 -0.75 -17.64 -7.78
N PHE A 142 -0.45 -18.18 -8.96
CA PHE A 142 -0.52 -17.47 -10.23
C PHE A 142 -1.92 -16.91 -10.53
N LEU A 143 -2.97 -17.71 -10.34
CA LEU A 143 -4.35 -17.26 -10.56
C LEU A 143 -4.76 -16.18 -9.56
N LEU A 144 -4.37 -16.34 -8.29
CA LEU A 144 -4.61 -15.34 -7.25
C LEU A 144 -3.88 -14.04 -7.58
N GLU A 145 -2.62 -14.11 -8.01
CA GLU A 145 -1.82 -12.96 -8.41
C GLU A 145 -2.48 -12.19 -9.55
N LEU A 146 -2.90 -12.88 -10.62
CA LEU A 146 -3.59 -12.26 -11.74
C LEU A 146 -4.89 -11.58 -11.33
N ASN A 147 -5.71 -12.24 -10.49
CA ASN A 147 -6.94 -11.65 -9.99
C ASN A 147 -6.66 -10.35 -9.22
N VAL A 148 -5.67 -10.37 -8.33
CA VAL A 148 -5.32 -9.24 -7.47
C VAL A 148 -4.69 -8.10 -8.28
N ILE A 149 -3.78 -8.40 -9.21
CA ILE A 149 -3.21 -7.42 -10.15
C ILE A 149 -4.31 -6.69 -10.90
N LEU A 150 -5.27 -7.41 -11.47
CA LEU A 150 -6.35 -6.81 -12.25
C LEU A 150 -7.25 -5.93 -11.36
N THR A 151 -7.60 -6.40 -10.17
CA THR A 151 -8.42 -5.63 -9.23
C THR A 151 -7.71 -4.36 -8.77
N ILE A 152 -6.45 -4.44 -8.36
CA ILE A 152 -5.67 -3.28 -7.92
C ILE A 152 -5.44 -2.34 -9.11
N LYS A 153 -5.17 -2.85 -10.32
CA LYS A 153 -5.01 -2.01 -11.51
C LYS A 153 -6.26 -1.20 -11.78
N ASN A 154 -7.43 -1.85 -11.75
CA ASN A 154 -8.70 -1.19 -11.97
C ASN A 154 -8.98 -0.13 -10.90
N LEU A 155 -8.68 -0.43 -9.63
CA LEU A 155 -8.84 0.50 -8.53
C LEU A 155 -7.93 1.73 -8.70
N VAL A 156 -6.65 1.53 -8.98
CA VAL A 156 -5.69 2.61 -9.23
C VAL A 156 -6.10 3.46 -10.44
N CYS A 157 -6.55 2.81 -11.53
CA CYS A 157 -7.03 3.51 -12.73
C CYS A 157 -8.30 4.34 -12.45
N LYS A 158 -9.22 3.86 -11.61
CA LYS A 158 -10.43 4.60 -11.21
C LYS A 158 -10.08 5.97 -10.61
N TYR A 159 -9.00 6.05 -9.85
CA TYR A 159 -8.51 7.30 -9.24
C TYR A 159 -7.44 8.02 -10.06
N SER A 160 -7.11 7.53 -11.27
CA SER A 160 -6.10 8.10 -12.16
C SER A 160 -4.69 8.19 -11.55
N PHE A 161 -4.32 7.23 -10.70
CA PHE A 161 -3.01 7.19 -10.06
C PHE A 161 -1.95 6.52 -10.95
N GLY A 162 -0.69 6.98 -10.82
CA GLY A 162 0.46 6.29 -11.40
C GLY A 162 0.72 4.96 -10.69
N SER A 163 1.19 3.94 -11.42
CA SER A 163 1.47 2.63 -10.81
C SER A 163 2.55 1.83 -11.53
N ARG A 164 3.30 1.01 -10.77
CA ARG A 164 4.31 0.06 -11.28
C ARG A 164 4.19 -1.29 -10.58
N PHE A 165 3.95 -2.35 -11.36
CA PHE A 165 3.71 -3.71 -10.87
C PHE A 165 4.79 -4.64 -11.41
N ASN A 166 6.01 -4.50 -10.88
CA ASN A 166 7.18 -5.18 -11.41
C ASN A 166 7.51 -6.49 -10.69
N HIS A 167 6.82 -6.79 -9.58
CA HIS A 167 7.06 -7.95 -8.75
C HIS A 167 5.73 -8.58 -8.31
N PRO A 168 5.69 -9.92 -8.12
CA PRO A 168 4.51 -10.59 -7.62
C PRO A 168 4.03 -10.03 -6.29
N PHE A 169 2.72 -9.79 -6.21
CA PHE A 169 2.05 -9.23 -5.05
C PHE A 169 2.68 -7.96 -4.47
N ALA A 170 3.41 -7.17 -5.27
CA ALA A 170 3.99 -5.90 -4.84
C ALA A 170 3.67 -4.79 -5.85
N PHE A 171 2.86 -3.83 -5.40
CA PHE A 171 2.26 -2.79 -6.21
C PHE A 171 2.70 -1.44 -5.71
N ARG A 172 3.44 -0.69 -6.53
CA ARG A 172 3.84 0.69 -6.20
C ARG A 172 2.84 1.65 -6.81
N ILE A 173 2.35 2.60 -6.01
CA ILE A 173 1.33 3.56 -6.40
C ILE A 173 1.86 4.96 -6.12
N GLU A 174 1.87 5.81 -7.14
CA GLU A 174 2.33 7.19 -7.07
C GLU A 174 1.15 8.14 -6.82
N LEU A 175 1.24 8.92 -5.75
CA LEU A 175 0.18 9.81 -5.25
C LEU A 175 0.62 11.28 -5.23
N SER A 176 1.76 11.60 -5.85
CA SER A 176 2.35 12.94 -5.90
C SER A 176 1.42 14.01 -6.48
N ASN A 177 0.50 13.62 -7.37
CA ASN A 177 -0.49 14.49 -8.02
C ASN A 177 -1.93 14.23 -7.54
N ALA A 178 -2.13 13.45 -6.48
CA ALA A 178 -3.44 13.13 -5.94
C ALA A 178 -3.91 14.18 -4.93
N SER A 179 -5.23 14.25 -4.72
CA SER A 179 -5.81 14.93 -3.57
C SER A 179 -6.00 13.98 -2.39
N TYR A 180 -6.02 14.52 -1.17
CA TYR A 180 -6.28 13.77 0.06
C TYR A 180 -7.58 12.94 -0.03
N ASN A 181 -8.67 13.54 -0.53
CA ASN A 181 -9.96 12.85 -0.64
C ASN A 181 -9.88 11.62 -1.54
N GLN A 182 -9.20 11.72 -2.69
CA GLN A 182 -9.02 10.58 -3.59
C GLN A 182 -8.21 9.47 -2.93
N VAL A 183 -7.14 9.81 -2.21
CA VAL A 183 -6.31 8.83 -1.51
C VAL A 183 -7.11 8.14 -0.39
N TYR A 184 -7.88 8.92 0.37
CA TYR A 184 -8.71 8.39 1.44
C TYR A 184 -9.75 7.39 0.93
N GLU A 185 -10.49 7.75 -0.14
CA GLU A 185 -11.47 6.85 -0.76
C GLU A 185 -10.81 5.59 -1.35
N PHE A 186 -9.67 5.75 -2.02
CA PHE A 186 -8.89 4.64 -2.54
C PHE A 186 -8.52 3.63 -1.43
N LEU A 187 -8.03 4.11 -0.28
CA LEU A 187 -7.63 3.26 0.84
C LEU A 187 -8.82 2.55 1.49
N GLN A 188 -10.00 3.19 1.53
CA GLN A 188 -11.22 2.55 2.02
C GLN A 188 -11.64 1.40 1.09
N GLU A 189 -11.75 1.67 -0.21
CA GLU A 189 -12.11 0.63 -1.19
C GLU A 189 -11.09 -0.51 -1.24
N PHE A 190 -9.80 -0.18 -1.13
CA PHE A 190 -8.74 -1.18 -1.03
C PHE A 190 -8.91 -2.04 0.22
N ARG A 191 -9.18 -1.45 1.39
CA ARG A 191 -9.36 -2.19 2.64
C ARG A 191 -10.57 -3.13 2.57
N ASP A 192 -11.67 -2.67 1.98
CA ASP A 192 -12.86 -3.50 1.77
C ASP A 192 -12.55 -4.70 0.87
N PHE A 193 -11.88 -4.45 -0.27
CA PHE A 193 -11.40 -5.50 -1.15
C PHE A 193 -10.50 -6.48 -0.40
N ASN A 194 -9.47 -5.98 0.28
CA ASN A 194 -8.47 -6.80 0.96
C ASN A 194 -9.10 -7.65 2.06
N THR A 195 -10.03 -7.09 2.85
CA THR A 195 -10.78 -7.82 3.87
C THR A 195 -11.60 -8.96 3.26
N LYS A 196 -12.31 -8.69 2.14
CA LYS A 196 -13.13 -9.69 1.45
C LYS A 196 -12.29 -10.80 0.86
N ILE A 197 -11.20 -10.49 0.15
CA ILE A 197 -10.36 -11.50 -0.50
C ILE A 197 -9.60 -12.33 0.53
N SER A 198 -9.08 -11.71 1.62
CA SER A 198 -8.37 -12.42 2.69
C SER A 198 -9.22 -13.55 3.28
N LYS A 199 -10.50 -13.27 3.58
CA LYS A 199 -11.44 -14.27 4.09
C LYS A 199 -11.76 -15.37 3.09
N ARG A 200 -11.68 -15.07 1.78
CA ARG A 200 -12.06 -16.00 0.71
C ARG A 200 -10.93 -16.92 0.27
N ILE A 201 -9.67 -16.51 0.39
CA ILE A 201 -8.50 -17.28 -0.09
C ILE A 201 -8.51 -18.75 0.39
N PRO A 202 -8.77 -19.08 1.66
CA PRO A 202 -8.80 -20.49 2.10
C PRO A 202 -9.87 -21.34 1.40
N ALA A 203 -11.05 -20.75 1.19
CA ALA A 203 -12.15 -21.41 0.49
C ALA A 203 -11.86 -21.54 -1.02
N LEU A 204 -11.27 -20.51 -1.62
CA LEU A 204 -10.83 -20.53 -3.03
C LEU A 204 -9.79 -21.62 -3.26
N TYR A 205 -8.79 -21.72 -2.39
CA TYR A 205 -7.77 -22.76 -2.47
C TYR A 205 -8.37 -24.17 -2.32
N SER A 206 -9.29 -24.34 -1.38
CA SER A 206 -9.99 -25.63 -1.19
C SER A 206 -10.78 -26.04 -2.43
N ARG A 207 -11.47 -25.09 -3.08
CA ARG A 207 -12.17 -25.34 -4.36
C ARG A 207 -11.19 -25.65 -5.48
N PHE A 208 -10.08 -24.90 -5.58
CA PHE A 208 -9.06 -25.12 -6.59
C PHE A 208 -8.46 -26.53 -6.51
N LYS A 209 -8.21 -27.05 -5.30
CA LYS A 209 -7.74 -28.43 -5.08
C LYS A 209 -8.70 -29.50 -5.62
N GLN A 210 -10.00 -29.20 -5.73
CA GLN A 210 -11.02 -30.14 -6.21
C GLN A 210 -11.18 -30.11 -7.73
N LEU A 211 -10.62 -29.09 -8.40
CA LEU A 211 -10.69 -29.00 -9.86
C LEU A 211 -9.74 -30.01 -10.49
N PRO A 212 -10.11 -30.59 -11.65
CA PRO A 212 -9.17 -31.37 -12.43
C PRO A 212 -7.97 -30.50 -12.79
N LYS A 213 -6.76 -31.07 -12.69
CA LYS A 213 -5.55 -30.39 -13.16
C LYS A 213 -5.72 -30.10 -14.66
N SER A 214 -5.47 -28.84 -15.03
CA SER A 214 -5.68 -28.33 -16.39
C SER A 214 -4.32 -28.24 -17.08
N ASP A 215 -4.17 -29.01 -18.16
CA ASP A 215 -2.98 -28.99 -19.01
C ASP A 215 -2.77 -27.60 -19.64
N GLU A 216 -3.85 -26.84 -19.86
CA GLU A 216 -3.81 -25.44 -20.30
C GLU A 216 -3.17 -24.54 -19.26
N LEU A 217 -3.53 -24.65 -17.98
CA LEU A 217 -2.91 -23.85 -16.92
C LEU A 217 -1.40 -24.14 -16.80
N GLU A 218 -1.02 -25.42 -16.85
CA GLU A 218 0.40 -25.78 -16.86
C GLU A 218 1.14 -25.20 -18.07
N ARG A 219 0.49 -25.23 -19.25
CA ARG A 219 1.07 -24.69 -20.48
C ARG A 219 1.18 -23.17 -20.41
N ILE A 220 0.23 -22.48 -19.81
CA ILE A 220 0.31 -21.04 -19.53
C ILE A 220 1.55 -20.76 -18.69
N LEU A 221 1.66 -21.40 -17.52
CA LEU A 221 2.79 -21.22 -16.59
C LEU A 221 4.15 -21.47 -17.25
N LYS A 222 4.26 -22.48 -18.12
CA LYS A 222 5.51 -22.83 -18.82
C LYS A 222 5.90 -21.85 -19.92
N ASN A 223 4.93 -21.19 -20.56
CA ASN A 223 5.16 -20.39 -21.77
C ASN A 223 5.02 -18.88 -21.56
N SER A 224 4.41 -18.44 -20.46
CA SER A 224 4.27 -17.02 -20.15
C SER A 224 5.59 -16.43 -19.67
N THR A 225 6.22 -15.63 -20.54
CA THR A 225 7.25 -14.67 -20.12
C THR A 225 6.61 -13.31 -19.98
N ILE A 226 6.53 -12.79 -18.75
CA ILE A 226 5.86 -11.51 -18.42
C ILE A 226 6.46 -10.35 -19.23
N ASP A 227 7.74 -10.44 -19.56
CA ASP A 227 8.54 -9.33 -20.10
C ASP A 227 8.44 -9.18 -21.63
N SER A 228 7.82 -10.12 -22.35
CA SER A 228 7.75 -10.05 -23.82
C SER A 228 6.61 -10.85 -24.42
N PHE A 229 5.64 -10.13 -24.98
CA PHE A 229 4.55 -10.72 -25.75
C PHE A 229 5.05 -11.54 -26.95
N SER A 230 6.03 -11.01 -27.70
CA SER A 230 6.61 -11.71 -28.85
C SER A 230 7.28 -13.03 -28.46
N LYS A 231 8.00 -13.07 -27.33
CA LYS A 231 8.59 -14.33 -26.81
C LYS A 231 7.50 -15.29 -26.36
N THR A 232 6.47 -14.81 -25.68
CA THR A 232 5.32 -15.63 -25.28
C THR A 232 4.68 -16.28 -26.51
N ILE A 233 4.36 -15.52 -27.56
CA ILE A 233 3.79 -16.09 -28.80
C ILE A 233 4.74 -17.11 -29.45
N TYR A 234 6.05 -16.84 -29.48
CA TYR A 234 7.04 -17.77 -30.01
C TYR A 234 7.07 -19.09 -29.23
N ASN A 235 7.05 -19.03 -27.90
CA ASN A 235 7.03 -20.21 -27.02
C ASN A 235 5.80 -21.09 -27.26
N TYR A 236 4.64 -20.45 -27.45
CA TYR A 236 3.40 -21.16 -27.76
C TYR A 236 3.42 -21.84 -29.13
N GLY A 237 4.16 -21.30 -30.11
CA GLY A 237 4.23 -21.83 -31.48
C GLY A 237 2.93 -21.78 -32.28
N SER A 238 1.80 -21.40 -31.66
CA SER A 238 0.48 -21.26 -32.27
C SER A 238 -0.35 -20.22 -31.53
N VAL A 239 -0.88 -19.24 -32.28
CA VAL A 239 -1.79 -18.22 -31.74
C VAL A 239 -3.13 -18.83 -31.32
N GLU A 240 -3.61 -19.86 -32.03
CA GLU A 240 -4.86 -20.54 -31.68
C GLU A 240 -4.75 -21.27 -30.33
N LEU A 241 -3.60 -21.89 -30.07
CA LEU A 241 -3.31 -22.54 -28.80
C LEU A 241 -3.24 -21.51 -27.66
N PHE A 242 -2.59 -20.37 -27.90
CA PHE A 242 -2.57 -19.27 -26.95
C PHE A 242 -3.98 -18.73 -26.63
N ILE A 243 -4.83 -18.53 -27.64
CA ILE A 243 -6.22 -18.08 -27.45
C ILE A 243 -7.02 -19.10 -26.64
N THR A 244 -6.84 -20.39 -26.91
CA THR A 244 -7.52 -21.48 -26.20
C THR A 244 -7.16 -21.45 -24.72
N ASP A 245 -5.88 -21.27 -24.41
CA ASP A 245 -5.38 -21.20 -23.05
C ASP A 245 -5.84 -19.93 -22.33
N LEU A 246 -5.85 -18.79 -23.00
CA LEU A 246 -6.41 -17.56 -22.45
C LEU A 246 -7.90 -17.68 -22.13
N ARG A 247 -8.68 -18.38 -22.97
CA ARG A 247 -10.10 -18.66 -22.65
C ARG A 247 -10.20 -19.51 -21.38
N LYS A 248 -9.34 -20.53 -21.25
CA LYS A 248 -9.30 -21.35 -20.05
C LYS A 248 -8.92 -20.54 -18.82
N LEU A 249 -7.97 -19.61 -18.96
CA LEU A 249 -7.60 -18.68 -17.89
C LEU A 249 -8.77 -17.81 -17.46
N VAL A 250 -9.58 -17.30 -18.39
CA VAL A 250 -10.79 -16.54 -18.06
C VAL A 250 -11.78 -17.40 -17.26
N GLU A 251 -12.01 -18.64 -17.66
CA GLU A 251 -12.86 -19.58 -16.90
C GLU A 251 -12.33 -19.82 -15.47
N LEU A 252 -11.01 -20.00 -15.31
CA LEU A 252 -10.39 -20.22 -14.00
C LEU A 252 -10.44 -18.97 -13.12
N LEU A 253 -10.25 -17.78 -13.71
CA LEU A 253 -10.40 -16.50 -12.99
C LEU A 253 -11.85 -16.24 -12.59
N ALA A 254 -12.84 -16.82 -13.28
CA ALA A 254 -14.25 -16.70 -12.90
C ALA A 254 -14.51 -17.20 -11.46
N LEU A 255 -13.75 -18.19 -10.98
CA LEU A 255 -13.81 -18.68 -9.59
C LEU A 255 -13.57 -17.58 -8.55
N PHE A 256 -12.75 -16.60 -8.91
CA PHE A 256 -12.40 -15.47 -8.07
C PHE A 256 -13.45 -14.36 -8.15
N SER A 257 -14.19 -14.23 -9.26
CA SER A 257 -15.26 -13.24 -9.45
C SER A 257 -16.67 -13.72 -9.06
N GLU A 258 -17.03 -14.99 -9.26
CA GLU A 258 -18.42 -15.49 -9.16
C GLU A 258 -19.04 -15.45 -7.75
N ASN A 259 -18.29 -15.12 -6.70
CA ASN A 259 -18.86 -14.93 -5.35
C ASN A 259 -18.85 -13.46 -4.89
N SER A 260 -18.76 -12.49 -5.81
CA SER A 260 -19.05 -11.08 -5.49
C SER A 260 -20.55 -10.77 -5.40
N THR A 261 -21.41 -11.75 -5.67
CA THR A 261 -22.89 -11.65 -5.67
C THR A 261 -23.54 -12.37 -4.48
N LEU A 262 -22.75 -12.84 -3.50
CA LEU A 262 -23.28 -13.26 -2.20
C LEU A 262 -23.20 -12.05 -1.26
N ASP A 263 -24.12 -11.11 -1.49
CA ASP A 263 -24.59 -10.15 -0.47
C ASP A 263 -25.29 -10.91 0.67
#